data_AF-A0A0A9G8X0-F1
#
_entry.id   AF-A0A0A9G8X0-F1
#
_cell.length_a   1.000
_cell.length_b   1.000
_cell.length_c   1.000
_cell.angle_alpha   90.00
_cell.angle_beta   90.00
_cell.angle_gamma   90.00
#
_symmetry.space_group_name_H-M   'P 1'
#
loop_
_entity.id
_entity.type
_entity.pdbx_description
1 polymer ?
#
loop_
_entity_poly.entity_id
_entity_poly.type
_entity_poly.pdbx_seq_one_letter_code
_entity_poly.pdbx_strand_id
1 'polypeptide(L)' 'MESRPHKERPLRVADDNCSAPLKHFDYLFYVDFEASMADPDAQNALGNLKEFATFLRVLGSYPTDVSEA' A
#
# COMPACT_ATOMS: atom_id res chain seq x y z
N MET A 1 10.40 4.15 20.07
CA MET A 1 8.94 4.33 20.18
C MET A 1 8.30 3.22 19.36
N GLU A 2 7.41 2.42 19.95
CA GLU A 2 6.75 1.27 19.30
C GLU A 2 5.31 1.69 18.95
N SER A 3 4.92 1.60 17.68
CA SER A 3 3.67 2.19 17.16
C SER A 3 2.72 1.19 16.48
N ARG A 4 2.86 -0.13 16.71
CA ARG A 4 2.02 -1.12 15.99
C ARG A 4 0.56 -1.04 16.45
N PRO A 5 -0.41 -0.83 15.54
CA PRO A 5 -1.83 -0.84 15.88
C PRO A 5 -2.38 -2.25 16.14
N HIS A 6 -1.74 -3.33 15.68
CA HIS A 6 -2.22 -4.72 15.80
C HIS A 6 -1.19 -5.67 16.45
N LYS A 7 -0.63 -5.27 17.59
CA LYS A 7 0.44 -6.02 18.28
C LYS A 7 0.04 -7.46 18.66
N GLU A 8 -1.16 -7.68 19.18
CA GLU A 8 -1.58 -9.02 19.63
C GLU A 8 -2.19 -9.87 18.51
N ARG A 9 -2.58 -9.26 17.38
CA ARG A 9 -3.22 -9.94 16.26
C ARG A 9 -2.72 -9.39 14.93
N PRO A 10 -1.48 -9.72 14.53
CA PRO A 10 -0.92 -9.29 13.25
C PRO A 10 -1.83 -9.69 12.08
N LEU A 11 -1.93 -8.83 11.07
CA LEU A 11 -2.76 -9.11 9.91
C LEU A 11 -2.15 -10.26 9.11
N ARG A 12 -2.97 -11.28 8.84
CA ARG A 12 -2.61 -12.42 7.99
C ARG A 12 -3.39 -12.30 6.70
N VAL A 13 -2.69 -12.06 5.60
CA VAL A 13 -3.31 -11.98 4.28
C VAL A 13 -3.00 -13.29 3.55
N ALA A 14 -4.04 -13.98 3.11
CA ALA A 14 -3.90 -15.09 2.17
C ALA A 14 -3.65 -14.51 0.78
N ASP A 15 -2.67 -15.06 0.08
CA ASP A 15 -2.48 -14.75 -1.34
C ASP A 15 -3.60 -15.45 -2.14
N ASP A 16 -4.11 -14.83 -3.21
CA ASP A 16 -5.16 -15.41 -4.06
C ASP A 16 -4.68 -16.69 -4.78
N ASN A 17 -3.35 -16.94 -4.76
CA ASN A 17 -2.74 -18.19 -5.16
C ASN A 17 -2.70 -19.18 -3.98
N CYS A 18 -3.70 -20.06 -3.87
CA CYS A 18 -3.98 -21.02 -2.78
C CYS A 18 -2.83 -21.91 -2.27
N SER A 19 -1.61 -21.82 -2.81
CA SER A 19 -0.45 -22.63 -2.42
C SER A 19 0.65 -21.84 -1.69
N ALA A 20 0.55 -20.50 -1.63
CA ALA A 20 1.54 -19.68 -0.96
C ALA A 20 1.29 -19.56 0.55
N PRO A 21 2.33 -19.54 1.40
CA PRO A 21 2.18 -19.33 2.84
C PRO A 21 1.52 -17.97 3.12
N LEU A 22 0.63 -17.92 4.12
CA LEU A 22 0.00 -16.69 4.60
C LEU A 22 1.07 -15.62 4.84
N LYS A 23 0.92 -14.44 4.22
CA LYS A 23 1.83 -13.33 4.48
C LYS A 23 1.47 -12.71 5.83
N HIS A 24 2.44 -12.69 6.73
CA HIS A 24 2.32 -12.10 8.06
C HIS A 24 2.78 -10.65 7.97
N PHE A 25 1.87 -9.71 8.22
CA PHE A 25 2.17 -8.29 8.23
C PHE A 25 2.08 -7.76 9.66
N ASP A 26 3.24 -7.47 10.24
CA ASP A 26 3.36 -6.81 11.56
C ASP A 26 2.94 -5.32 11.49
N TYR A 27 3.07 -4.72 10.31
CA TYR A 27 2.69 -3.34 10.01
C TYR A 27 2.07 -3.27 8.62
N LEU A 28 0.93 -2.58 8.49
CA LEU A 28 0.27 -2.27 7.24
C LEU A 28 -0.07 -0.78 7.23
N PHE A 29 0.25 -0.10 6.12
CA PHE A 29 0.01 1.32 5.95
C PHE A 29 -0.96 1.54 4.79
N TYR A 30 -1.92 2.43 4.99
CA TYR A 30 -2.74 2.99 3.93
C TYR A 30 -2.24 4.40 3.66
N VAL A 31 -1.92 4.69 2.40
CA VAL A 31 -1.36 5.97 1.97
C VAL A 31 -2.14 6.42 0.76
N ASP A 32 -2.71 7.60 0.86
CA ASP A 32 -3.30 8.33 -0.26
C ASP A 32 -2.39 9.52 -0.56
N PHE A 33 -2.16 9.82 -1.84
CA PHE A 33 -1.39 10.97 -2.28
C PHE A 33 -1.99 11.52 -3.57
N GLU A 34 -1.89 12.84 -3.76
CA GLU A 34 -2.40 13.51 -4.94
C GLU A 34 -1.42 13.37 -6.10
N ALA A 35 -1.58 12.29 -6.87
CA ALA A 35 -0.92 12.14 -8.15
C ALA A 35 -1.71 11.17 -9.03
N SER A 36 -1.48 11.25 -10.34
CA SER A 36 -1.98 10.26 -11.28
C SER A 36 -1.07 9.03 -11.30
N MET A 37 -1.63 7.83 -11.43
CA MET A 37 -0.86 6.61 -11.71
C MET A 37 -0.14 6.63 -13.07
N ALA A 38 -0.52 7.56 -13.95
CA ALA A 38 0.17 7.80 -15.22
C ALA A 38 1.35 8.77 -15.08
N ASP A 39 1.49 9.46 -13.95
CA ASP A 39 2.58 10.38 -13.70
C ASP A 39 3.90 9.61 -13.51
N PRO A 40 4.96 9.91 -14.28
CA PRO A 40 6.26 9.26 -14.12
C PRO A 40 6.83 9.43 -12.71
N ASP A 41 6.58 10.54 -12.02
CA ASP A 41 7.08 10.78 -10.67
C ASP A 41 6.38 9.85 -9.66
N ALA A 42 5.07 9.64 -9.81
CA ALA A 42 4.32 8.68 -9.02
C ALA A 42 4.80 7.24 -9.26
N GLN A 43 5.08 6.89 -10.53
CA GLN A 43 5.61 5.57 -10.89
C GLN A 43 6.99 5.33 -10.29
N ASN A 44 7.88 6.32 -10.36
CA ASN A 44 9.21 6.24 -9.77
C ASN A 44 9.14 6.12 -8.25
N ALA A 45 8.29 6.90 -7.59
CA ALA A 45 8.11 6.84 -6.14
C ALA A 45 7.56 5.48 -5.68
N LEU A 46 6.54 4.95 -6.35
CA LEU A 46 5.99 3.62 -6.06
C LEU A 46 6.99 2.50 -6.38
N GLY A 47 7.78 2.67 -7.45
CA GLY A 47 8.86 1.76 -7.82
C GLY A 47 9.90 1.65 -6.72
N ASN A 48 10.38 2.79 -6.24
CA ASN A 48 11.33 2.83 -5.12
C ASN A 48 10.72 2.26 -3.83
N LEU A 49 9.46 2.59 -3.51
CA LEU A 49 8.78 2.05 -2.33
C LEU A 49 8.66 0.52 -2.38
N LYS A 50 8.43 -0.05 -3.57
CA LYS A 50 8.34 -1.50 -3.78
C LYS A 50 9.66 -2.23 -3.53
N GLU A 51 10.81 -1.55 -3.63
CA GLU A 51 12.12 -2.14 -3.30
C GLU A 51 12.30 -2.34 -1.79
N PHE A 52 11.69 -1.49 -0.97
CA PHE A 52 11.77 -1.57 0.50
C PHE A 52 10.59 -2.32 1.13
N ALA A 53 9.40 -2.25 0.52
CA ALA A 53 8.20 -2.86 1.04
C ALA A 53 8.11 -4.34 0.65
N THR A 54 7.80 -5.20 1.62
CA THR A 54 7.53 -6.64 1.37
C THR A 54 6.22 -6.87 0.61
N PHE A 55 5.32 -5.87 0.63
CA PHE A 55 4.05 -5.88 -0.07
C PHE A 55 3.60 -4.45 -0.37
N LEU A 56 3.13 -4.23 -1.59
CA LEU A 56 2.52 -2.99 -2.04
C LEU A 56 1.39 -3.34 -3.01
N ARG A 57 0.22 -2.74 -2.80
CA ARG A 57 -0.92 -2.88 -3.70
C ARG A 57 -1.59 -1.52 -3.89
N VAL A 58 -1.78 -1.14 -5.15
CA VAL A 58 -2.60 0.02 -5.51
C VAL A 58 -4.06 -0.41 -5.46
N LEU A 59 -4.86 0.28 -4.64
CA LEU A 59 -6.29 -0.03 -4.47
C LEU A 59 -7.17 0.69 -5.51
N GLY A 60 -6.70 1.82 -6.04
CA GLY A 60 -7.36 2.56 -7.10
C GLY A 60 -6.69 3.91 -7.33
N SER A 61 -7.07 4.57 -8.42
CA SER A 61 -6.76 5.98 -8.71
C SER A 61 -8.10 6.62 -9.06
N TYR A 62 -8.50 7.62 -8.28
CA TYR A 62 -9.78 8.30 -8.47
C TYR A 62 -9.54 9.79 -8.70
N PRO A 63 -10.40 10.47 -9.47
CA PRO A 63 -10.32 11.91 -9.62
C PRO A 63 -10.57 12.57 -8.26
N THR A 64 -9.74 13.53 -7.90
CA THR A 64 -10.04 14.43 -6.79
C THR A 64 -11.19 15.35 -7.23
N ASP A 65 -12.20 15.53 -6.38
CA ASP A 65 -13.20 16.60 -6.56
C ASP A 65 -12.53 17.96 -6.33
N VAL A 66 -11.72 18.38 -7.29
CA VAL A 66 -11.27 19.77 -7.41
C VAL A 66 -12.34 20.49 -8.22
N SER A 67 -13.47 20.79 -7.59
CA SER A 67 -14.27 21.91 -8.04
C SER A 67 -13.39 23.16 -7.92
N GLU A 68 -12.78 23.60 -9.01
CA GLU A 68 -12.22 24.95 -9.08
C GLU A 68 -13.31 25.92 -8.61
N ALA A 69 -13.04 26.62 -7.50
CA ALA A 69 -13.84 27.72 -6.99
C ALA A 69 -13.20 29.05 -7.42
#